data_AF-A0A0M3JI36-F1
#
_entry.id   AF-A0A0M3JI36-F1
#
_cell.length_a   1.000
_cell.length_b   1.000
_cell.length_c   1.000
_cell.angle_alpha   90.00
_cell.angle_beta   90.00
_cell.angle_gamma   90.00
#
_symmetry.space_group_name_H-M   'P 1'
#
loop_
_entity.id
_entity.type
_entity.pdbx_description
1 polymer ?
#
loop_
_entity_poly.entity_id
_entity_poly.type
_entity_poly.pdbx_seq_one_letter_code
_entity_poly.pdbx_strand_id
1 'polypeptide(L)' 'LEFAAEVSAKCLYSLGVYLNFPYPMSKSDQIGLPEFRAGAMENFGLIIYKYQYIAFNPDVSTSLNSLCISISLI' A
#
# COMPACT_ATOMS: atom_id res chain seq x y z
N LEU A 1 -5.90 -9.11 2.10
CA LEU A 1 -5.40 -8.09 1.13
C LEU A 1 -6.40 -6.95 0.92
N GLU A 2 -7.70 -7.19 1.13
CA GLU A 2 -8.77 -6.18 0.99
C GLU A 2 -8.51 -4.89 1.80
N PHE A 3 -8.05 -5.02 3.05
CA PHE A 3 -7.66 -3.88 3.88
C PHE A 3 -6.58 -2.98 3.22
N ALA A 4 -5.51 -3.58 2.69
CA ALA A 4 -4.43 -2.83 2.07
C ALA A 4 -4.91 -2.09 0.80
N ALA A 5 -5.78 -2.73 0.00
CA ALA A 5 -6.36 -2.11 -1.18
C ALA A 5 -7.24 -0.91 -0.83
N GLU A 6 -8.10 -1.03 0.19
CA GLU A 6 -8.98 0.06 0.63
C GLU A 6 -8.18 1.24 1.19
N VAL A 7 -7.20 0.96 2.06
CA VAL A 7 -6.33 1.99 2.65
C VAL A 7 -5.54 2.70 1.56
N SER A 8 -4.96 1.95 0.62
CA SER A 8 -4.17 2.56 -0.44
C SER A 8 -5.02 3.42 -1.39
N ALA A 9 -6.24 2.99 -1.74
CA ALA A 9 -7.16 3.79 -2.54
C ALA A 9 -7.49 5.12 -1.84
N LYS A 10 -7.74 5.08 -0.52
CA LYS A 10 -7.95 6.28 0.30
C LYS A 10 -6.72 7.17 0.34
N CYS A 11 -5.53 6.61 0.58
CA CYS A 11 -4.28 7.37 0.59
C CYS A 11 -4.01 8.05 -0.76
N LEU A 12 -4.17 7.33 -1.86
CA LEU A 12 -3.94 7.86 -3.21
C LEU A 12 -4.90 9.01 -3.54
N TYR A 13 -6.17 8.87 -3.15
CA TYR A 13 -7.17 9.93 -3.29
C TYR A 13 -6.81 11.16 -2.43
N SER A 14 -6.48 10.95 -1.15
CA SER A 14 -6.08 12.01 -0.23
C SER A 14 -4.83 12.75 -0.71
N LEU A 15 -3.85 12.03 -1.25
CA LEU A 15 -2.64 12.63 -1.81
C LEU A 15 -2.95 13.47 -3.05
N GLY A 16 -3.84 13.00 -3.93
CA GLY A 16 -4.27 13.76 -5.11
C GLY A 16 -4.99 15.06 -4.76
N VAL A 17 -5.83 15.03 -3.71
CA VAL A 17 -6.47 16.23 -3.17
C VAL A 17 -5.44 17.17 -2.54
N TYR A 18 -4.51 16.64 -1.76
CA TYR A 18 -3.49 17.44 -1.07
C TYR A 18 -2.55 18.15 -2.06
N LEU A 19 -2.08 17.44 -3.09
CA LEU A 19 -1.19 17.97 -4.11
C LEU A 19 -1.93 18.78 -5.20
N ASN A 20 -3.27 18.81 -5.18
CA ASN A 20 -4.11 19.32 -6.28
C ASN A 20 -3.74 18.70 -7.64
N PHE A 21 -3.21 17.48 -7.63
CA PHE A 21 -2.79 16.75 -8.81
C PHE A 21 -3.33 15.33 -8.73
N PRO A 22 -4.38 14.98 -9.51
CA PRO A 22 -4.94 13.64 -9.48
C PRO A 22 -3.93 12.63 -10.00
N TYR A 23 -4.01 11.40 -9.49
CA TYR A 23 -3.15 10.31 -9.97
C TYR A 23 -3.32 10.14 -11.50
N PRO A 24 -2.22 10.16 -12.27
CA PRO A 24 -2.30 10.29 -13.73
C PRO A 24 -2.70 9.00 -14.46
N MET A 25 -2.66 7.85 -13.79
CA MET A 25 -2.98 6.55 -14.39
C MET A 25 -4.35 6.06 -13.94
N SER A 26 -4.99 5.26 -14.79
CA SER A 26 -6.32 4.68 -14.51
C SER A 26 -6.30 3.59 -13.44
N LYS A 27 -5.12 3.01 -13.14
CA LYS A 27 -4.96 1.96 -12.14
C LYS A 27 -3.60 2.05 -11.43
N SER A 28 -3.55 1.52 -10.22
CA SER A 28 -2.33 1.28 -9.44
C SER A 28 -2.40 -0.15 -8.90
N ASP A 29 -1.49 -1.02 -9.36
CA ASP A 29 -1.42 -2.41 -8.93
C ASP A 29 -0.46 -2.53 -7.74
N GLN A 30 -0.78 -3.40 -6.77
CA GLN A 30 0.06 -3.64 -5.60
C GLN A 30 0.33 -5.12 -5.45
N ILE A 31 1.60 -5.49 -5.39
CA ILE A 31 2.02 -6.90 -5.33
C ILE A 31 2.89 -7.15 -4.11
N GLY A 32 2.61 -8.25 -3.41
CA GLY A 32 3.42 -8.72 -2.28
C GLY A 32 4.36 -9.84 -2.71
N LEU A 33 5.67 -9.63 -2.62
CA LEU A 33 6.68 -10.66 -2.83
C LEU A 33 7.14 -11.27 -1.49
N PRO A 34 7.29 -12.61 -1.39
CA PRO A 34 7.74 -13.26 -0.17
C PRO A 34 9.18 -12.88 0.21
N GLU A 35 10.04 -12.72 -0.79
CA GLU A 35 11.44 -12.29 -0.64
C GLU A 35 11.64 -11.00 -1.45
N PHE A 36 11.71 -9.87 -0.74
CA PHE A 36 12.07 -8.58 -1.32
C PHE A 36 13.16 -7.94 -0.45
N ARG A 37 14.22 -7.44 -1.09
CA ARG A 37 15.39 -6.87 -0.38
C ARG A 37 15.07 -5.52 0.28
N ALA A 38 14.19 -4.73 -0.33
CA ALA A 38 13.66 -3.50 0.25
C ALA A 38 12.32 -3.78 0.95
N GLY A 39 11.82 -2.84 1.76
CA GLY A 39 10.50 -2.96 2.39
C GLY A 39 9.36 -2.78 1.38
N ALA A 40 9.48 -1.74 0.55
CA ALA A 40 8.58 -1.42 -0.55
C ALA A 40 9.36 -0.74 -1.69
N MET A 41 8.78 -0.71 -2.89
CA MET A 41 9.30 0.01 -4.06
C MET A 41 8.15 0.59 -4.86
N GLU A 42 8.16 1.92 -5.00
CA GLU A 42 7.10 2.72 -5.60
C GLU A 42 7.28 2.89 -7.11
N ASN A 43 7.13 1.81 -7.88
CA ASN A 43 7.11 1.98 -9.33
C ASN A 43 5.79 2.62 -9.76
N PHE A 44 5.86 3.52 -10.74
CA PHE A 44 4.67 4.15 -11.31
C PHE A 44 3.68 3.09 -11.82
N GLY A 45 2.54 2.97 -11.13
CA GLY A 45 1.44 2.08 -11.50
C GLY A 45 1.59 0.65 -10.99
N LEU A 46 2.72 0.30 -10.38
CA LEU A 46 2.98 -1.01 -9.78
C LEU A 46 3.83 -0.87 -8.52
N ILE A 47 3.20 -0.93 -7.36
CA ILE A 47 3.93 -0.87 -6.10
C ILE A 47 4.25 -2.29 -5.62
N ILE A 48 5.52 -2.53 -5.33
CA ILE A 48 6.02 -3.84 -4.91
C ILE A 48 6.33 -3.78 -3.42
N TYR A 49 5.71 -4.68 -2.66
CA TYR A 49 5.87 -4.78 -1.21
C TYR A 49 6.50 -6.11 -0.83
N LYS A 50 7.24 -6.12 0.28
CA LYS A 50 7.49 -7.38 0.98
C LYS A 50 6.18 -7.89 1.57
N TYR A 51 5.90 -9.18 1.46
CA TYR A 51 4.61 -9.79 1.83
C TYR A 51 4.12 -9.42 3.24
N GLN A 52 5.06 -9.30 4.20
CA GLN A 52 4.78 -8.92 5.59
C GLN A 52 4.20 -7.50 5.75
N TYR A 53 4.40 -6.61 4.77
CA TYR A 53 3.93 -5.22 4.78
C TYR A 53 2.64 -4.99 3.97
N ILE A 54 2.07 -6.02 3.34
CA ILE A 54 0.80 -5.91 2.61
C ILE A 54 -0.27 -6.89 3.12
N ALA A 55 0.16 -8.02 3.69
CA ALA A 55 -0.77 -9.02 4.22
C ALA A 55 -1.28 -8.62 5.61
N PHE A 56 -2.52 -8.14 5.67
CA PHE A 56 -3.26 -7.96 6.92
C PHE A 56 -4.21 -9.14 7.16
N ASN A 57 -4.14 -9.73 8.36
CA ASN A 57 -5.07 -10.74 8.85
C ASN A 57 -5.61 -10.32 10.23
N PRO A 58 -6.92 -10.05 10.40
CA PRO A 58 -7.48 -9.54 11.65
C PRO A 58 -7.29 -10.48 12.86
N ASP A 59 -7.16 -11.79 12.65
CA ASP A 59 -7.04 -12.76 13.75
C ASP A 59 -5.62 -12.86 14.33
N VAL A 60 -4.61 -12.43 13.57
CA VAL A 60 -3.18 -12.64 13.89
C VAL A 60 -2.40 -11.31 13.92
N SER A 61 -2.90 -10.30 13.20
CA SER A 61 -2.18 -9.04 13.01
C SER A 61 -2.47 -8.07 14.15
N THR A 62 -1.42 -7.49 14.69
CA THR A 62 -1.54 -6.44 15.72
C THR A 62 -1.86 -5.08 15.11
N SER A 63 -2.25 -4.13 15.96
CA SER A 63 -2.41 -2.72 15.59
C SER A 63 -1.14 -2.12 14.98
N LEU A 64 0.04 -2.57 15.41
CA LEU A 64 1.33 -2.20 14.82
C LEU A 64 1.46 -2.66 13.38
N ASN A 65 1.02 -3.87 13.04
CA ASN A 65 1.02 -4.35 11.66
C ASN A 65 0.09 -3.50 10.79
N SER A 66 -1.12 -3.19 11.26
CA SER A 66 -2.06 -2.32 10.53
C SER A 66 -1.48 -0.93 10.27
N LEU A 67 -0.77 -0.36 11.25
CA LEU A 67 -0.08 0.92 11.12
C LEU A 67 1.08 0.85 10.12
N CYS A 68 1.93 -0.18 10.20
CA CYS A 68 3.04 -0.39 9.26
C CYS A 68 2.54 -0.51 7.82
N ILE A 69 1.45 -1.24 7.59
CA ILE A 69 0.84 -1.39 6.27
C ILE A 69 0.37 -0.01 5.78
N SER A 70 -0.30 0.76 6.64
CA SER A 70 -0.81 2.09 6.28
C SER A 70 0.30 3.09 5.92
N ILE A 71 1.41 3.08 6.65
CA ILE A 71 2.57 3.96 6.38
C ILE A 71 3.31 3.53 5.10
N SER A 72 3.39 2.24 4.82
CA SER A 72 4.07 1.74 3.62
C SER A 72 3.32 2.07 2.32
N LEU A 73 2.04 2.41 2.40
CA LEU A 73 1.18 2.73 1.26
C LEU A 73 1.22 4.22 0.84
N ILE A 74 2.01 5.04 1.54
CA ILE A 74 2.25 6.48 1.26
C ILE A 74 3.63 6.63 0.65
#